data_AF-A0A356B346-F1
#
_entry.id   AF-A0A356B346-F1
#
_cell.length_a   1.000
_cell.length_b   1.000
_cell.length_c   1.000
_cell.angle_alpha   90.00
_cell.angle_beta   90.00
_cell.angle_gamma   90.00
#
_symmetry.space_group_name_H-M   'P 1'
#
loop_
_entity.id
_entity.type
_entity.pdbx_description
1 polymer ?
#
loop_
_entity_poly.entity_id
_entity_poly.type
_entity_poly.pdbx_seq_one_letter_code
_entity_poly.pdbx_strand_id
1 'polypeptide(L)'
;HGIDGGICMKNNDITEIKYKGAKEEEINDILRTYGPEKDMEFAVAADPSTINRDTTHIQVKDMIEAVLENRDPLIKGSEGRQAVEIVNAIYESARTGKEVFL
;
A
#
# COMPACT_ATOMS: atom_id res chain seq x y z
N HIS A 1 29.83 2.05 -13.92
CA HIS A 1 29.93 0.64 -13.49
C HIS A 1 30.30 0.69 -12.02
N GLY A 2 29.33 0.45 -11.12
CA GLY A 2 29.52 0.63 -9.67
C GLY A 2 30.19 -0.60 -9.09
N ILE A 3 31.40 -0.44 -8.55
CA ILE A 3 32.31 -1.53 -8.18
C ILE A 3 32.27 -1.90 -6.69
N ASP A 4 31.31 -1.38 -5.91
CA ASP A 4 31.34 -1.49 -4.45
C ASP A 4 30.05 -2.07 -3.82
N GLY A 5 29.13 -2.63 -4.61
CA GLY A 5 27.96 -3.34 -4.08
C GLY A 5 26.98 -3.88 -5.13
N GLY A 6 26.12 -4.81 -4.73
CA GLY A 6 25.08 -5.44 -5.53
C GLY A 6 23.77 -5.62 -4.75
N ILE A 7 22.64 -5.41 -5.43
CA ILE A 7 21.29 -5.59 -4.90
C ILE A 7 20.55 -6.55 -5.86
N CYS A 8 19.92 -7.58 -5.31
CA CYS A 8 19.05 -8.51 -6.03
C CYS A 8 17.60 -8.26 -5.64
N MET A 9 16.75 -8.02 -6.64
CA MET A 9 15.31 -7.77 -6.45
C MET A 9 14.48 -8.78 -7.21
N LYS A 10 13.42 -9.29 -6.58
CA LYS A 10 12.43 -10.19 -7.20
C LYS A 10 11.04 -9.80 -6.73
N ASN A 11 10.11 -9.60 -7.66
CA ASN A 11 8.71 -9.24 -7.35
C ASN A 11 8.56 -8.04 -6.38
N ASN A 12 9.44 -7.04 -6.51
CA ASN A 12 9.51 -5.84 -5.67
C ASN A 12 10.06 -6.04 -4.24
N ASP A 13 10.59 -7.24 -3.95
CA ASP A 13 11.29 -7.55 -2.70
C ASP A 13 12.80 -7.61 -2.92
N ILE A 14 13.56 -7.02 -2.00
CA ILE A 14 15.02 -7.16 -1.94
C ILE A 14 15.33 -8.54 -1.36
N THR A 15 15.83 -9.44 -2.19
CA THR A 15 16.19 -10.80 -1.76
C THR A 15 17.62 -10.88 -1.27
N GLU A 16 18.49 -9.98 -1.74
CA GLU A 16 19.90 -9.96 -1.35
C GLU A 16 20.48 -8.55 -1.52
N ILE A 17 21.24 -8.07 -0.55
CA ILE A 17 21.98 -6.81 -0.62
C ILE A 17 23.39 -6.97 -0.04
N LYS A 18 24.41 -6.50 -0.77
CA LYS A 18 25.81 -6.50 -0.35
C LYS A 18 26.48 -5.21 -0.80
N TYR A 19 27.12 -4.49 0.11
CA TYR A 19 27.96 -3.35 -0.25
C TYR A 19 29.17 -3.25 0.69
N LYS A 20 30.23 -2.58 0.22
CA LYS A 20 31.48 -2.45 0.96
C LYS A 20 31.27 -1.65 2.25
N GLY A 21 31.56 -2.27 3.40
CA GLY A 21 31.35 -1.67 4.72
C GLY A 21 29.94 -1.86 5.29
N ALA A 22 29.10 -2.67 4.65
CA ALA A 22 27.78 -3.00 5.18
C ALA A 22 27.89 -3.68 6.55
N LYS A 23 27.18 -3.13 7.53
CA LYS A 23 27.00 -3.78 8.83
C LYS A 23 25.85 -4.79 8.73
N GLU A 24 25.97 -5.90 9.44
CA GLU A 24 24.91 -6.92 9.48
C GLU A 24 23.59 -6.35 9.99
N GLU A 25 23.62 -5.42 10.95
CA GLU A 25 22.44 -4.71 11.44
C GLU A 25 21.75 -3.89 10.34
N GLU A 26 22.50 -3.17 9.50
CA GLU A 26 21.96 -2.39 8.39
C GLU A 26 21.36 -3.29 7.31
N ILE A 27 22.03 -4.41 7.01
CA ILE A 27 21.50 -5.42 6.07
C ILE A 27 20.20 -6.02 6.61
N ASN A 28 20.16 -6.36 7.90
CA ASN A 28 18.97 -6.91 8.55
C ASN A 28 17.82 -5.89 8.61
N ASP A 29 18.09 -4.62 8.88
CA ASP A 29 17.08 -3.56 8.85
C ASP A 29 16.53 -3.35 7.43
N ILE A 30 17.39 -3.39 6.42
CA ILE A 30 17.00 -3.29 5.02
C ILE A 30 16.17 -4.52 4.61
N LEU A 31 16.57 -5.74 5.00
CA LEU A 31 15.82 -6.96 4.71
C LEU A 31 14.50 -7.02 5.49
N ARG A 32 14.41 -6.48 6.71
CA ARG A 32 13.15 -6.36 7.45
C ARG A 32 12.19 -5.37 6.76
N THR A 33 12.71 -4.28 6.23
CA THR A 33 11.89 -3.22 5.62
C THR A 33 11.51 -3.52 4.17
N TYR A 34 12.42 -4.13 3.40
CA TYR A 34 12.32 -4.29 1.96
C TYR A 34 12.38 -5.75 1.48
N GLY A 35 12.61 -6.71 2.38
CA GLY A 35 12.63 -8.14 2.06
C GLY A 35 11.24 -8.77 1.97
N PRO A 36 11.17 -10.08 1.69
CA PRO A 36 9.92 -10.79 1.38
C PRO A 36 8.99 -11.00 2.58
N GLU A 37 9.47 -10.86 3.82
CA GLU A 37 8.70 -11.02 5.06
C GLU A 37 8.49 -9.66 5.74
N LYS A 38 7.79 -8.72 5.10
CA LYS A 38 7.51 -7.41 5.69
C LYS A 38 6.40 -7.52 6.74
N ASP A 39 6.71 -7.15 7.98
CA ASP A 39 5.69 -6.75 8.96
C ASP A 39 5.05 -5.44 8.46
N MET A 40 3.79 -5.58 8.06
CA MET A 40 3.16 -4.75 7.04
C MET A 40 2.47 -3.51 7.60
N GLU A 41 3.20 -2.67 8.35
CA GLU A 41 2.53 -1.59 9.11
C GLU A 41 2.63 -0.20 8.46
N PHE A 42 3.51 0.05 7.48
CA PHE A 42 3.78 1.42 7.00
C PHE A 42 3.97 1.65 5.49
N ALA A 43 3.63 0.69 4.61
CA ALA A 43 3.84 0.82 3.16
C ALA A 43 2.70 1.56 2.40
N VAL A 44 1.66 2.03 3.10
CA VAL A 44 0.43 2.55 2.49
C VAL A 44 0.64 3.84 1.68
N ALA A 45 1.67 4.63 1.98
CA ALA A 45 1.85 5.97 1.41
C ALA A 45 2.65 6.01 0.08
N ALA A 46 3.42 4.96 -0.24
CA ALA A 46 4.43 5.05 -1.32
C ALA A 46 4.12 4.22 -2.57
N ASP A 47 3.36 3.13 -2.46
CA ASP A 47 3.11 2.23 -3.59
C ASP A 47 1.74 1.55 -3.45
N PRO A 48 0.73 1.88 -4.29
CA PRO A 48 -0.59 1.23 -4.27
C PRO A 48 -0.55 -0.28 -4.52
N SER A 49 0.54 -0.81 -5.08
CA SER A 49 0.73 -2.25 -5.28
C SER A 49 1.13 -3.00 -4.00
N THR A 50 1.46 -2.27 -2.93
CA THR A 50 1.73 -2.82 -1.58
C THR A 50 0.47 -2.97 -0.73
N ILE A 51 -0.72 -2.61 -1.27
CA ILE A 51 -1.99 -3.03 -0.67
C ILE A 51 -1.94 -4.56 -0.60
N ASN A 52 -1.86 -5.06 0.63
CA ASN A 52 -1.82 -6.48 0.94
C ASN A 52 -2.80 -7.21 0.02
N ARG A 53 -2.31 -8.14 -0.81
CA ARG A 53 -3.18 -8.98 -1.64
C ARG A 53 -4.23 -9.71 -0.76
N ASP A 54 -3.97 -9.79 0.55
CA ASP A 54 -4.86 -10.39 1.52
C ASP A 54 -6.09 -9.55 1.89
N THR A 55 -6.07 -8.22 1.79
CA THR A 55 -7.27 -7.44 2.20
C THR A 55 -8.35 -7.42 1.12
N THR A 56 -7.95 -7.41 -0.16
CA THR A 56 -8.89 -7.43 -1.29
C THR A 56 -9.71 -8.71 -1.32
N HIS A 57 -9.13 -9.88 -1.03
CA HIS A 57 -9.89 -11.13 -1.06
C HIS A 57 -10.92 -11.20 0.06
N ILE A 58 -10.62 -10.64 1.24
CA ILE A 58 -11.57 -10.55 2.37
C ILE A 58 -12.76 -9.67 1.97
N GLN A 59 -12.49 -8.52 1.34
CA GLN A 59 -13.54 -7.62 0.88
C GLN A 59 -14.42 -8.25 -0.22
N VAL A 60 -13.81 -8.96 -1.17
CA VAL A 60 -14.56 -9.69 -2.22
C VAL A 60 -15.41 -10.81 -1.63
N LYS A 61 -14.84 -11.57 -0.68
CA LYS A 61 -15.57 -12.64 0.02
C LYS A 61 -16.78 -12.07 0.77
N ASP A 62 -16.61 -10.98 1.50
CA ASP A 62 -17.71 -10.32 2.22
C ASP A 62 -18.81 -9.83 1.26
N MET A 63 -18.45 -9.26 0.11
CA MET A 63 -19.44 -8.88 -0.91
C MET A 63 -20.23 -10.08 -1.43
N ILE A 64 -19.57 -11.23 -1.64
CA ILE A 64 -20.24 -12.47 -2.07
C ILE A 64 -21.20 -12.97 -0.98
N GLU A 65 -20.74 -13.05 0.27
CA GLU A 65 -21.55 -13.47 1.40
C GLU A 65 -22.74 -12.53 1.63
N ALA A 66 -22.54 -11.21 1.47
CA ALA A 66 -23.60 -10.22 1.59
C ALA A 66 -24.76 -10.46 0.62
N VAL A 67 -24.45 -10.83 -0.63
CA VAL A 67 -25.46 -11.20 -1.64
C VAL A 67 -26.17 -12.49 -1.25
N LEU A 68 -25.44 -13.51 -0.78
CA LEU A 68 -26.01 -14.81 -0.42
C LEU A 68 -26.90 -14.74 0.83
N GLU A 69 -26.51 -13.95 1.82
CA GLU A 69 -27.19 -13.79 3.10
C GLU A 69 -28.23 -12.66 3.11
N ASN A 70 -28.36 -11.94 1.99
CA ASN A 70 -29.23 -10.76 1.86
C ASN A 70 -28.99 -9.73 2.97
N ARG A 71 -27.71 -9.43 3.21
CA ARG A 71 -27.25 -8.39 4.14
C ARG A 71 -26.46 -7.33 3.39
N ASP A 72 -26.21 -6.21 4.05
CA ASP A 72 -25.27 -5.22 3.54
C ASP A 72 -23.82 -5.75 3.59
N PRO A 73 -22.97 -5.40 2.60
CA PRO A 73 -21.54 -5.62 2.71
C PRO A 73 -20.94 -4.72 3.80
N LEU A 74 -19.78 -5.11 4.32
CA LEU A 74 -19.02 -4.40 5.33
C LEU A 74 -18.69 -2.97 4.91
N ILE A 75 -18.44 -2.76 3.62
CA ILE A 75 -18.20 -1.44 3.02
C ILE A 75 -19.23 -1.24 1.90
N LYS A 76 -20.05 -0.20 2.03
CA LYS A 76 -21.13 0.11 1.09
C LYS A 76 -20.61 0.94 -0.07
N GLY A 77 -21.21 0.78 -1.25
CA GLY A 77 -20.89 1.60 -2.43
C GLY A 77 -21.07 3.11 -2.21
N SER A 78 -21.98 3.51 -1.31
CA SER A 78 -22.18 4.92 -0.93
C SER A 78 -20.95 5.54 -0.27
N GLU A 79 -20.18 4.75 0.49
CA GLU A 79 -18.97 5.23 1.17
C GLU A 79 -17.86 5.51 0.14
N GLY A 80 -17.79 4.70 -0.93
CA GLY A 80 -16.89 4.94 -2.06
C GLY A 80 -17.16 6.28 -2.75
N ARG A 81 -18.43 6.68 -2.86
CA ARG A 81 -18.80 7.99 -3.41
C ARG A 81 -18.30 9.15 -2.54
N GLN A 82 -18.45 9.04 -1.23
CA GLN A 82 -17.98 10.06 -0.28
C GLN A 82 -16.46 10.25 -0.35
N ALA A 83 -15.71 9.14 -0.48
CA ALA A 83 -14.26 9.21 -0.65
C ALA A 83 -13.85 9.97 -1.93
N VAL A 84 -14.56 9.73 -3.05
CA VAL A 84 -14.32 10.45 -4.31
C VAL A 84 -14.68 11.93 -4.20
N GLU A 85 -15.76 12.27 -3.50
CA GLU A 85 -16.17 13.66 -3.25
C GLU A 85 -15.10 14.42 -2.45
N ILE A 86 -14.48 13.80 -1.44
CA ILE A 86 -13.35 14.37 -0.69
C ILE A 86 -12.15 14.62 -1.60
N VAL A 87 -11.76 13.61 -2.40
CA VAL A 87 -10.62 13.74 -3.33
C VAL A 87 -10.86 14.88 -4.32
N ASN A 88 -12.07 14.98 -4.87
CA ASN A 88 -12.45 16.07 -5.76
C ASN A 88 -12.39 17.45 -5.08
N ALA A 89 -12.87 17.55 -3.83
CA ALA A 89 -12.78 18.79 -3.05
C ALA A 89 -11.33 19.22 -2.78
N ILE A 90 -10.42 18.27 -2.53
CA ILE A 90 -8.99 18.57 -2.39
C ILE A 90 -8.42 19.14 -3.69
N TYR A 91 -8.71 18.50 -4.83
CA TYR A 91 -8.26 19.00 -6.13
C TYR A 91 -8.87 20.37 -6.48
N GLU A 92 -10.14 20.58 -6.16
CA GLU A 92 -10.82 21.85 -6.39
C GLU A 92 -10.23 22.97 -5.51
N SER A 93 -9.97 22.68 -4.24
CA SER A 93 -9.31 23.61 -3.32
C SER A 93 -7.91 23.98 -3.82
N ALA A 94 -7.10 22.98 -4.21
CA ALA A 94 -5.76 23.22 -4.76
C ALA A 94 -5.79 24.05 -6.05
N ARG A 95 -6.78 23.84 -6.92
CA ARG A 95 -6.93 24.58 -8.19
C ARG A 95 -7.40 26.02 -7.98
N THR A 96 -8.24 26.26 -6.98
CA THR A 96 -8.92 27.56 -6.78
C THR A 96 -8.31 28.41 -5.67
N GLY A 97 -7.51 27.81 -4.78
CA GLY A 97 -6.98 28.44 -3.58
C GLY A 97 -8.07 28.78 -2.55
N LYS A 98 -9.23 28.11 -2.62
CA LYS A 98 -10.40 28.37 -1.76
C LYS A 98 -10.81 27.11 -1.02
N GLU A 99 -11.37 27.30 0.17
CA GLU A 99 -11.95 26.22 0.95
C GLU A 99 -13.21 25.65 0.26
N VAL A 100 -13.31 24.32 0.23
CA VAL A 100 -14.42 23.57 -0.38
C VAL A 100 -15.15 22.80 0.72
N PHE A 101 -16.47 22.99 0.81
CA PHE A 101 -17.34 22.34 1.79
C PHE A 101 -18.13 21.20 1.11
N LEU A 102 -18.26 20.06 1.80
CA LEU A 102 -18.96 18.85 1.35
C LEU A 102 -20.34 18.71 2.02
#